data_AF-A0A926QVR7-F1
#
_entry.id   AF-A0A926QVR7-F1
#
_cell.length_a   1.000
_cell.length_b   1.000
_cell.length_c   1.000
_cell.angle_alpha   90.00
_cell.angle_beta   90.00
_cell.angle_gamma   90.00
#
_symmetry.space_group_name_H-M   'P 1'
#
loop_
_entity.id
_entity.type
_entity.pdbx_description
1 polymer ?
#
loop_
_entity_poly.entity_id
_entity_poly.type
_entity_poly.pdbx_seq_one_letter_code
_entity_poly.pdbx_strand_id
1 'polypeptide(L)'
;MIITHVQDDGTEQRVSTDDLSALEAAAIEEAMGDVPWRGVEARLQNQDPTAMRAVMWAFRRRDEPGLDFATFDVPGWRRRLRARIERAEIDEALTNVMREALAKNEDSTIDVLTPHLRKLAQDPADVDAALDALGKGHLVRRRKTSAD
;
A
#
# COMPACT_ATOMS: atom_id res chain seq x y z
N MET A 1 4.76 -0.99 -2.89
CA MET A 1 3.42 -0.36 -2.93
C MET A 1 3.24 0.45 -4.21
N ILE A 2 2.06 0.39 -4.82
CA ILE A 2 1.70 1.25 -5.96
C ILE A 2 0.90 2.45 -5.48
N ILE A 3 1.26 3.64 -5.96
CA ILE A 3 0.45 4.86 -5.84
C ILE A 3 -0.13 5.16 -7.22
N THR A 4 -1.46 5.23 -7.29
CA THR A 4 -2.19 5.64 -8.50
C THR A 4 -2.70 7.07 -8.34
N HIS A 5 -2.44 7.91 -9.34
CA HIS A 5 -2.97 9.25 -9.50
C HIS A 5 -3.83 9.34 -10.76
N VAL A 6 -5.14 9.55 -10.57
CA VAL A 6 -6.10 9.80 -11.66
C VAL A 6 -6.06 11.28 -12.04
N GLN A 7 -5.68 11.57 -13.27
CA GLN A 7 -5.58 12.92 -13.83
C GLN A 7 -6.97 13.46 -14.22
N ASP A 8 -7.02 14.75 -14.61
CA ASP A 8 -8.27 15.41 -15.00
C ASP A 8 -8.92 14.80 -16.25
N ASP A 9 -8.12 14.29 -17.17
CA ASP A 9 -8.57 13.61 -18.39
C ASP A 9 -8.95 12.12 -18.16
N GLY A 10 -8.88 11.65 -16.91
CA GLY A 10 -9.16 10.27 -16.54
C GLY A 10 -7.99 9.30 -16.77
N THR A 11 -6.84 9.77 -17.26
CA THR A 11 -5.64 8.92 -17.37
C THR A 11 -5.12 8.60 -15.97
N GLU A 12 -4.55 7.40 -15.82
CA GLU A 12 -3.96 6.96 -14.57
C GLU A 12 -2.44 6.96 -14.67
N GLN A 13 -1.80 7.74 -13.82
CA GLN A 13 -0.37 7.63 -13.55
C GLN A 13 -0.17 6.67 -12.39
N ARG A 14 0.69 5.66 -12.57
CA ARG A 14 1.04 4.70 -11.53
C ARG A 14 2.54 4.77 -11.27
N VAL A 15 2.92 4.81 -10.00
CA VAL A 15 4.31 4.79 -9.55
C VAL A 15 4.45 3.76 -8.44
N SER A 16 5.57 3.01 -8.42
CA SER A 16 5.87 2.05 -7.36
C SER A 16 6.88 2.62 -6.37
N THR A 17 6.69 2.39 -5.08
CA THR A 17 7.70 2.70 -4.06
C THR A 17 8.99 1.91 -4.26
N ASP A 18 8.93 0.77 -4.96
CA ASP A 18 10.10 -0.08 -5.21
C ASP A 18 11.03 0.53 -6.27
N ASP A 19 10.51 1.46 -7.07
CA ASP A 19 11.28 2.22 -8.07
C ASP A 19 11.95 3.47 -7.49
N LEU A 20 11.82 3.71 -6.17
CA LEU A 20 12.46 4.83 -5.50
C LEU A 20 13.95 4.54 -5.29
N SER A 21 14.78 5.52 -5.58
CA SER A 21 16.15 5.56 -5.09
C SER A 21 16.20 5.87 -3.59
N ALA A 22 17.31 5.51 -2.94
CA ALA A 22 17.52 5.84 -1.53
C ALA A 22 17.46 7.36 -1.24
N LEU A 23 17.88 8.20 -2.21
CA LEU A 23 17.80 9.66 -2.07
C LEU A 23 16.35 10.17 -2.16
N GLU A 24 15.53 9.57 -3.02
CA GLU A 24 14.11 9.91 -3.11
C GLU A 24 13.36 9.47 -1.86
N ALA A 25 13.68 8.30 -1.31
CA ALA A 25 13.14 7.84 -0.04
C ALA A 25 13.50 8.82 1.09
N ALA A 26 14.76 9.23 1.22
CA ALA A 26 15.19 10.21 2.22
C ALA A 26 14.49 11.57 2.06
N ALA A 27 14.31 12.04 0.82
CA ALA A 27 13.58 13.28 0.55
C ALA A 27 12.10 13.19 0.96
N ILE A 28 11.48 12.01 0.83
CA ILE A 28 10.11 11.76 1.32
C ILE A 28 10.07 11.81 2.85
N GLU A 29 11.04 11.17 3.54
CA GLU A 29 11.12 11.22 5.01
C GLU A 29 11.21 12.66 5.52
N GLU A 30 12.11 13.46 4.93
CA GLU A 30 12.29 14.89 5.24
C GLU A 30 10.99 15.69 4.98
N ALA A 31 10.37 15.51 3.81
CA ALA A 31 9.11 16.15 3.46
C ALA A 31 7.96 15.80 4.41
N MET A 32 8.05 14.65 5.10
CA MET A 32 7.08 14.18 6.08
C MET A 32 7.43 14.54 7.53
N GLY A 33 8.46 15.36 7.74
CA GLY A 33 8.92 15.76 9.07
C GLY A 33 9.79 14.69 9.73
N ASP A 34 10.76 14.17 8.99
CA ASP A 34 11.73 13.15 9.42
C ASP A 34 11.07 11.85 9.94
N VAL A 35 9.94 11.49 9.34
CA VAL A 35 9.26 10.22 9.63
C VAL A 35 10.07 9.10 8.97
N PRO A 36 10.57 8.10 9.73
CA PRO A 36 11.31 7.00 9.15
C PRO A 36 10.48 6.25 8.10
N TRP A 37 11.13 5.65 7.11
CA TRP A 37 10.49 4.99 5.97
C TRP A 37 9.37 4.02 6.36
N ARG A 38 9.61 3.18 7.38
CA ARG A 38 8.59 2.27 7.92
C ARG A 38 7.31 2.99 8.38
N GLY A 39 7.46 4.19 8.93
CA GLY A 39 6.33 5.06 9.30
C GLY A 39 5.63 5.66 8.08
N VAL A 40 6.35 5.95 7.01
CA VAL A 40 5.79 6.36 5.71
C VAL A 40 4.96 5.24 5.11
N GLU A 41 5.48 4.01 5.07
CA GLU A 41 4.77 2.83 4.58
C GLU A 41 3.47 2.60 5.36
N ALA A 42 3.52 2.67 6.69
CA ALA A 42 2.31 2.55 7.52
C ALA A 42 1.27 3.63 7.19
N ARG A 43 1.69 4.86 6.87
CA ARG A 43 0.78 5.93 6.46
C ARG A 43 0.21 5.69 5.06
N LEU A 44 1.00 5.19 4.11
CA LEU A 44 0.52 4.79 2.78
C LEU A 44 -0.54 3.70 2.88
N GLN A 45 -0.31 2.67 3.70
CA GLN A 45 -1.29 1.61 3.95
C GLN A 45 -2.63 2.16 4.48
N ASN A 46 -2.56 3.22 5.30
CA ASN A 46 -3.74 3.92 5.83
C ASN A 46 -4.35 4.96 4.87
N GLN A 47 -3.90 5.03 3.61
CA GLN A 47 -4.35 6.03 2.62
C GLN A 47 -4.13 7.47 3.09
N ASP A 48 -3.04 7.73 3.81
CA ASP A 48 -2.69 9.09 4.24
C ASP A 48 -2.39 9.99 3.03
N PRO A 49 -3.06 11.15 2.90
CA PRO A 49 -2.90 12.02 1.75
C PRO A 49 -1.49 12.60 1.64
N THR A 50 -0.86 12.94 2.76
CA THR A 50 0.48 13.53 2.78
C THR A 50 1.51 12.52 2.30
N ALA A 51 1.42 11.27 2.75
CA ALA A 51 2.30 10.19 2.32
C ALA A 51 2.16 9.89 0.82
N MET A 52 0.92 9.73 0.33
CA MET A 52 0.68 9.49 -1.10
C MET A 52 1.18 10.67 -1.95
N ARG A 53 0.95 11.90 -1.49
CA ARG A 53 1.43 13.12 -2.16
C ARG A 53 2.95 13.21 -2.16
N ALA A 54 3.62 12.86 -1.06
CA ALA A 54 5.08 12.88 -0.97
C ALA A 54 5.74 11.91 -1.95
N VAL A 55 5.19 10.70 -2.10
CA VAL A 55 5.67 9.75 -3.12
C VAL A 55 5.49 10.33 -4.52
N MET A 56 4.29 10.83 -4.86
CA MET A 56 4.05 11.44 -6.18
C MET A 56 4.97 12.62 -6.46
N TRP A 57 5.24 13.45 -5.44
CA TRP A 57 6.17 14.57 -5.52
C TRP A 57 7.58 14.11 -5.85
N ALA A 58 8.07 13.07 -5.17
CA ALA A 58 9.41 12.54 -5.40
C ALA A 58 9.58 12.06 -6.86
N PHE A 59 8.58 11.36 -7.40
CA PHE A 59 8.58 10.98 -8.82
C PHE A 59 8.50 12.19 -9.74
N ARG A 60 7.69 13.21 -9.42
CA ARG A 60 7.57 14.42 -10.23
C ARG A 60 8.86 15.21 -10.30
N ARG A 61 9.67 15.18 -9.24
CA ARG A 61 11.00 15.82 -9.20
C ARG A 61 12.01 15.25 -10.19
N ARG A 62 11.78 14.07 -10.77
CA ARG A 62 12.61 13.55 -11.87
C ARG A 62 12.52 14.46 -13.10
N ASP A 63 11.34 14.97 -13.38
CA ASP A 63 11.08 15.91 -14.48
C ASP A 63 11.28 17.37 -14.05
N GLU A 64 11.01 17.67 -12.78
CA GLU A 64 11.05 19.02 -12.21
C GLU A 64 11.94 19.08 -10.95
N PRO A 65 13.28 19.08 -11.06
CA PRO A 65 14.17 18.94 -9.90
C PRO A 65 14.03 20.01 -8.80
N GLY A 66 13.57 21.20 -9.17
CA GLY A 66 13.34 22.33 -8.27
C GLY A 66 11.94 22.41 -7.64
N LEU A 67 11.08 21.41 -7.87
CA LEU A 67 9.73 21.37 -7.33
C LEU A 67 9.75 21.22 -5.79
N ASP A 68 9.24 22.22 -5.09
CA ASP A 68 9.14 22.23 -3.62
C ASP A 68 7.89 21.46 -3.15
N PHE A 69 8.06 20.60 -2.14
CA PHE A 69 6.96 19.84 -1.55
C PHE A 69 5.88 20.74 -0.94
N ALA A 70 6.26 21.89 -0.37
CA ALA A 70 5.29 22.80 0.26
C ALA A 70 4.29 23.38 -0.75
N THR A 71 4.67 23.45 -2.03
CA THR A 71 3.84 24.00 -3.11
C THR A 71 3.22 22.92 -4.00
N PHE A 72 3.66 21.66 -3.86
CA PHE A 72 3.09 20.54 -4.59
C PHE A 72 1.76 20.10 -3.97
N ASP A 73 0.68 20.18 -4.75
CA ASP A 73 -0.66 19.80 -4.32
C ASP A 73 -1.34 18.86 -5.33
N VAL A 74 -2.27 18.06 -4.83
CA VAL A 74 -3.14 17.19 -5.64
C VAL A 74 -4.60 17.50 -5.30
N PRO A 75 -5.22 18.50 -5.97
CA PRO A 75 -6.60 18.86 -5.73
C PRO A 75 -7.54 17.66 -5.89
N GLY A 76 -8.48 17.50 -4.95
CA GLY A 76 -9.42 16.37 -4.99
C GLY A 76 -8.79 15.01 -4.70
N TRP A 77 -7.64 14.98 -3.99
CA TRP A 77 -6.85 13.78 -3.69
C TRP A 77 -7.67 12.53 -3.32
N ARG A 78 -8.77 12.67 -2.54
CA ARG A 78 -9.57 11.53 -2.07
C ARG A 78 -10.13 10.66 -3.21
N ARG A 79 -10.38 11.24 -4.38
CA ARG A 79 -10.87 10.51 -5.57
C ARG A 79 -9.74 10.10 -6.51
N ARG A 80 -8.62 10.81 -6.45
CA ARG A 80 -7.53 10.74 -7.42
C ARG A 80 -6.33 9.92 -6.96
N LEU A 81 -6.00 9.96 -5.67
CA LEU A 81 -4.89 9.24 -5.07
C LEU A 81 -5.36 7.97 -4.37
N ARG A 82 -4.68 6.85 -4.66
CA ARG A 82 -4.90 5.57 -3.99
C ARG A 82 -3.57 4.86 -3.87
N ALA A 83 -3.27 4.36 -2.67
CA ALA A 83 -2.14 3.46 -2.44
C ALA A 83 -2.63 2.02 -2.37
N ARG A 84 -1.97 1.10 -3.06
CA ARG A 84 -2.32 -0.33 -3.08
C ARG A 84 -1.08 -1.18 -2.88
N ILE A 85 -1.27 -2.34 -2.25
CA ILE A 85 -0.21 -3.33 -2.09
C ILE A 85 -0.31 -4.37 -3.21
N GLU A 86 0.84 -4.83 -3.68
CA GLU A 86 0.99 -5.89 -4.66
C GLU A 86 1.18 -7.25 -3.98
N ARG A 87 1.21 -8.31 -4.79
CA ARG A 87 1.30 -9.69 -4.32
C ARG A 87 2.48 -9.93 -3.36
N ALA A 88 3.66 -9.41 -3.67
CA ALA A 88 4.85 -9.60 -2.84
C ALA A 88 4.66 -9.05 -1.42
N GLU A 89 4.04 -7.88 -1.31
CA GLU A 89 3.76 -7.21 -0.03
C GLU A 89 2.66 -7.94 0.75
N ILE A 90 1.67 -8.51 0.05
CA ILE A 90 0.65 -9.38 0.65
C ILE A 90 1.30 -10.63 1.25
N ASP A 91 2.18 -11.28 0.50
CA ASP A 91 2.88 -12.48 0.96
C ASP A 91 3.77 -12.18 2.18
N GLU A 92 4.46 -11.04 2.19
CA GLU A 92 5.25 -10.59 3.34
C GLU A 92 4.36 -10.32 4.56
N ALA A 93 3.28 -9.56 4.39
CA ALA A 93 2.36 -9.23 5.48
C ALA A 93 1.76 -10.49 6.13
N LEU A 94 1.29 -11.44 5.30
CA LEU A 94 0.73 -12.69 5.79
C LEU A 94 1.79 -13.59 6.45
N THR A 95 3.00 -13.64 5.89
CA THR A 95 4.12 -14.41 6.47
C THR A 95 4.51 -13.89 7.85
N ASN A 96 4.56 -12.57 8.01
CA ASN A 96 4.87 -11.94 9.30
C ASN A 96 3.77 -12.24 10.34
N VAL A 97 2.51 -12.15 9.95
CA VAL A 97 1.38 -12.48 10.83
C VAL A 97 1.35 -13.96 11.19
N MET A 98 1.62 -14.87 10.24
CA MET A 98 1.75 -16.30 10.53
C MET A 98 2.85 -16.58 11.55
N ARG A 99 4.00 -15.90 11.42
CA ARG A 99 5.10 -16.04 12.38
C ARG A 99 4.69 -15.59 13.78
N GLU A 100 3.98 -14.47 13.89
CA GLU A 100 3.47 -13.95 15.17
C GLU A 100 2.37 -14.83 15.76
N ALA A 101 1.43 -15.30 14.93
CA ALA A 101 0.35 -16.19 15.32
C ALA A 101 0.87 -17.53 15.85
N LEU A 102 1.88 -18.11 15.22
CA LEU A 102 2.55 -19.33 15.71
C LEU A 102 3.24 -19.09 17.06
N ALA A 103 3.85 -17.91 17.26
CA ALA A 103 4.48 -17.57 18.52
C ALA A 103 3.47 -17.36 19.67
N LYS A 104 2.24 -16.93 19.35
CA LYS A 104 1.17 -16.63 20.32
C LYS A 104 0.06 -17.68 20.41
N ASN A 105 0.09 -18.68 19.53
CA ASN A 105 -0.96 -19.70 19.33
C ASN A 105 -2.35 -19.11 19.02
N GLU A 106 -2.41 -18.00 18.29
CA GLU A 106 -3.62 -17.25 17.96
C GLU A 106 -3.88 -17.24 16.45
N ASP A 107 -4.66 -18.21 15.97
CA ASP A 107 -4.97 -18.35 14.54
C ASP A 107 -6.00 -17.31 14.03
N SER A 108 -6.70 -16.62 14.94
CA SER A 108 -7.78 -15.66 14.65
C SER A 108 -7.30 -14.34 14.06
N THR A 109 -6.00 -14.01 14.16
CA THR A 109 -5.45 -12.75 13.63
C THR A 109 -5.58 -12.67 12.10
N ILE A 110 -5.44 -13.81 11.42
CA ILE A 110 -5.53 -13.88 9.95
C ILE A 110 -6.96 -13.58 9.48
N ASP A 111 -7.96 -14.09 10.19
CA ASP A 111 -9.37 -13.84 9.90
C ASP A 111 -9.71 -12.35 9.99
N VAL A 112 -9.14 -11.66 10.97
CA VAL A 112 -9.34 -10.22 11.18
C VAL A 112 -8.62 -9.41 10.11
N LEU A 113 -7.40 -9.79 9.73
CA LEU A 113 -6.59 -9.01 8.79
C LEU A 113 -7.04 -9.19 7.33
N THR A 114 -7.54 -10.36 6.96
CA THR A 114 -7.87 -10.70 5.57
C THR A 114 -8.79 -9.69 4.87
N PRO A 115 -9.92 -9.23 5.47
CA PRO A 115 -10.76 -8.19 4.85
C PRO A 115 -10.02 -6.89 4.58
N HIS A 116 -9.11 -6.48 5.46
CA HIS A 116 -8.30 -5.27 5.28
C HIS A 116 -7.32 -5.43 4.13
N LEU A 117 -6.61 -6.56 4.05
CA LEU A 117 -5.71 -6.85 2.93
C LEU A 117 -6.44 -6.84 1.59
N ARG A 118 -7.62 -7.46 1.49
CA ARG A 118 -8.42 -7.43 0.25
C ARG A 118 -8.81 -6.03 -0.19
N LYS A 119 -9.08 -5.12 0.75
CA LYS A 119 -9.41 -3.72 0.43
C LYS A 119 -8.18 -2.92 -0.01
N LEU A 120 -7.01 -3.27 0.53
CA LEU A 120 -5.75 -2.59 0.24
C LEU A 120 -5.02 -3.17 -0.97
N ALA A 121 -5.30 -4.42 -1.34
CA ALA A 121 -4.69 -5.10 -2.47
C ALA A 121 -5.03 -4.42 -3.79
N GLN A 122 -4.05 -4.36 -4.69
CA GLN A 122 -4.26 -3.95 -6.07
C GLN A 122 -5.20 -4.93 -6.79
N ASP A 123 -4.97 -6.23 -6.59
CA ASP A 123 -5.90 -7.30 -6.97
C ASP A 123 -6.34 -8.08 -5.71
N PRO A 124 -7.62 -8.02 -5.31
CA PRO A 124 -8.12 -8.82 -4.19
C PRO A 124 -7.92 -10.35 -4.35
N ALA A 125 -7.79 -10.86 -5.59
CA ALA A 125 -7.53 -12.28 -5.84
C ALA A 125 -6.12 -12.70 -5.40
N ASP A 126 -5.15 -11.76 -5.36
CA ASP A 126 -3.81 -12.04 -4.87
C ASP A 126 -3.82 -12.41 -3.38
N VAL A 127 -4.71 -11.81 -2.60
CA VAL A 127 -4.91 -12.15 -1.18
C VAL A 127 -5.43 -13.58 -1.05
N ASP A 128 -6.40 -13.96 -1.88
CA ASP A 128 -6.98 -15.30 -1.83
C ASP A 128 -5.93 -16.36 -2.23
N ALA A 129 -5.15 -16.11 -3.28
CA ALA A 129 -4.08 -16.99 -3.70
C ALA A 129 -2.90 -17.05 -2.70
N ALA A 130 -2.64 -15.99 -1.93
CA ALA A 130 -1.66 -16.00 -0.84
C ALA A 130 -2.13 -16.84 0.35
N LEU A 131 -3.40 -16.72 0.73
CA LEU A 131 -4.01 -17.55 1.77
C LEU A 131 -4.02 -19.04 1.40
N ASP A 132 -4.31 -19.36 0.13
CA ASP A 132 -4.25 -20.74 -0.38
C ASP A 132 -2.83 -21.31 -0.27
N ALA A 133 -1.80 -20.54 -0.64
CA ALA A 133 -0.39 -20.94 -0.55
C ALA A 133 0.06 -21.21 0.91
N LEU A 134 -0.53 -20.51 1.89
CA LEU A 134 -0.30 -20.71 3.31
C LEU A 134 -1.11 -21.86 3.93
N GLY A 135 -1.88 -22.61 3.13
CA GLY A 135 -2.76 -23.69 3.61
C GLY A 135 -4.03 -23.18 4.31
N LYS A 136 -4.32 -21.88 4.22
CA LYS A 136 -5.51 -21.22 4.80
C LYS A 136 -6.67 -21.07 3.80
N GLY A 137 -6.72 -21.90 2.76
CA GLY A 137 -7.75 -21.83 1.72
C GLY A 137 -9.20 -22.01 2.19
N HIS A 138 -9.42 -22.50 3.42
CA HIS A 138 -10.75 -22.50 4.03
C HIS A 138 -11.31 -21.08 4.24
N LEU A 139 -10.45 -20.07 4.43
CA LEU A 139 -10.83 -18.65 4.55
C LEU A 139 -11.26 -18.05 3.21
N VAL A 140 -10.80 -18.61 2.10
CA VAL A 140 -11.25 -18.28 0.74
C VAL A 140 -12.64 -18.88 0.50
N ARG A 141 -12.85 -20.14 0.91
CA ARG A 141 -14.13 -20.85 0.73
C ARG A 141 -15.30 -20.23 1.51
N ARG A 142 -15.06 -19.76 2.74
CA ARG A 142 -16.09 -19.10 3.58
C ARG A 142 -16.75 -17.91 2.89
N ARG A 143 -16.00 -17.17 2.06
CA ARG A 143 -16.51 -16.03 1.28
C ARG A 143 -17.50 -16.45 0.19
N LYS A 144 -17.21 -17.53 -0.55
CA LYS A 144 -18.08 -18.01 -1.64
C LYS A 144 -19.45 -18.45 -1.12
N THR A 145 -19.49 -19.06 0.07
CA THR A 145 -20.74 -19.56 0.67
C THR A 145 -21.59 -18.46 1.32
N SER A 146 -21.04 -17.28 1.62
CA SER A 146 -21.80 -16.14 2.18
C SER A 146 -22.21 -15.10 1.13
N ALA A 147 -21.85 -15.32 -0.15
CA ALA A 147 -22.20 -14.44 -1.27
C ALA A 147 -23.33 -15.02 -2.16
N ASP A 148 -23.84 -16.21 -1.81
CA ASP A 148 -25.09 -16.82 -2.30
C ASP A 148 -26.21 -16.57 -1.29
#